data_AF-A0A7C8ZBR6-F1
#
_entry.id   AF-A0A7C8ZBR6-F1
#
_cell.length_a   1.000
_cell.length_b   1.000
_cell.length_c   1.000
_cell.angle_alpha   90.00
_cell.angle_beta   90.00
_cell.angle_gamma   90.00
#
_symmetry.space_group_name_H-M   'P 1'
#
loop_
_entity.id
_entity.type
_entity.pdbx_description
1 polymer ?
#
loop_
_entity_poly.entity_id
_entity_poly.type
_entity_poly.pdbx_seq_one_letter_code
_entity_poly.pdbx_strand_id
1 'polypeptide(L)'
;LRSMGRKTGTAPAMKQLTRWIRSRSVREKVAMGVTAGILTLILLKIFVRDQNYFFIFAQTAHAAGIFLLLYKLTISKTCAGLSLKTQELTAIYLTIRIISTIGFRELHVVLDSLTLIATLWVIYMMRYKLQSTYMKDYDNMPLYYVLVPCVIIALIGHPR
;
A
#
# COMPACT_ATOMS: atom_id res chain seq x y z
N LEU A 1 -43.38 0.96 -9.86
CA LEU A 1 -42.60 2.18 -9.53
C LEU A 1 -42.62 2.43 -8.02
N ARG A 2 -41.67 1.89 -7.26
CA ARG A 2 -41.52 2.31 -5.85
C ARG A 2 -40.03 2.37 -5.49
N SER A 3 -39.55 3.59 -5.39
CA SER A 3 -38.21 4.00 -5.03
C SER A 3 -37.68 3.27 -3.78
N MET A 4 -36.63 2.47 -3.95
CA MET A 4 -35.80 1.97 -2.87
C MET A 4 -34.85 3.07 -2.41
N GLY A 5 -35.33 3.94 -1.52
CA GLY A 5 -34.49 4.88 -0.78
C GLY A 5 -33.60 4.13 0.22
N ARG A 6 -32.33 3.93 -0.15
CA ARG A 6 -31.29 3.36 0.70
C ARG A 6 -31.06 4.28 1.91
N LYS A 7 -31.66 3.96 3.05
CA LYS A 7 -31.37 4.62 4.34
C LYS A 7 -29.97 4.20 4.79
N THR A 8 -28.98 5.05 4.53
CA THR A 8 -27.64 4.94 5.14
C THR A 8 -27.76 5.18 6.65
N GLY A 9 -27.90 4.09 7.41
CA GLY A 9 -28.00 4.12 8.87
C GLY A 9 -26.66 4.37 9.52
N THR A 10 -26.23 5.64 9.63
CA THR A 10 -25.14 6.00 10.54
C THR A 10 -25.59 5.78 12.00
N ALA A 11 -24.78 5.06 12.78
CA ALA A 11 -25.07 4.67 14.16
C ALA A 11 -25.54 5.85 15.06
N PRO A 12 -26.46 5.61 16.02
CA PRO A 12 -27.05 6.67 16.86
C PRO A 12 -26.02 7.50 17.63
N ALA A 13 -24.90 6.89 18.04
CA ALA A 13 -23.78 7.57 18.68
C ALA A 13 -23.11 8.61 17.77
N MET A 14 -22.94 8.30 16.48
CA MET A 14 -22.35 9.23 15.50
C MET A 14 -23.25 10.46 15.28
N LYS A 15 -24.58 10.26 15.32
CA LYS A 15 -25.57 11.35 15.19
C LYS A 15 -25.62 12.26 16.41
N GLN A 16 -25.42 11.71 17.62
CA GLN A 16 -25.32 12.50 18.85
C GLN A 16 -24.02 13.30 18.90
N LEU A 17 -22.89 12.66 18.55
CA LEU A 17 -21.58 13.30 18.49
C LEU A 17 -21.56 14.49 17.51
N THR A 18 -22.12 14.31 16.32
CA THR A 18 -22.20 15.37 15.30
C THR A 18 -23.08 16.54 15.73
N ARG A 19 -24.23 16.31 16.39
CA ARG A 19 -25.05 17.40 16.94
C ARG A 19 -24.31 18.17 18.03
N TRP A 20 -23.66 17.46 18.95
CA TRP A 20 -22.90 18.06 20.04
C TRP A 20 -21.72 18.90 19.55
N ILE A 21 -21.01 18.43 18.53
CA ILE A 21 -19.96 19.21 17.84
C ILE A 21 -20.56 20.46 17.19
N ARG A 22 -21.74 20.35 16.56
CA ARG A 22 -22.38 21.48 15.86
C ARG A 22 -22.83 22.57 16.82
N SER A 23 -23.24 22.22 18.04
CA SER A 23 -23.64 23.17 19.09
C SER A 23 -22.50 23.94 19.75
N ARG A 24 -21.23 23.62 19.47
CA ARG A 24 -20.07 24.33 20.04
C ARG A 24 -19.75 25.64 19.31
N SER A 25 -19.19 26.59 20.03
CA SER A 25 -18.77 27.89 19.51
C SER A 25 -17.63 27.74 18.48
N VAL A 26 -17.45 28.73 17.61
CA VAL A 26 -16.39 28.71 16.57
C VAL A 26 -14.99 28.61 17.21
N ARG A 27 -14.77 29.27 18.36
CA ARG A 27 -13.51 29.21 19.11
C ARG A 27 -13.21 27.79 19.63
N GLU A 28 -14.21 27.11 20.21
CA GLU A 28 -14.08 25.73 20.67
C GLU A 28 -13.85 24.76 19.51
N LYS A 29 -14.51 24.96 18.36
CA LYS A 29 -14.28 24.15 17.15
C LYS A 29 -12.86 24.29 16.61
N VAL A 30 -12.34 25.51 16.58
CA VAL A 30 -10.95 25.77 16.19
C VAL A 30 -10.00 25.11 17.19
N ALA A 31 -10.24 25.25 18.50
CA ALA A 31 -9.42 24.61 19.53
C ALA A 31 -9.41 23.08 19.39
N MET A 32 -10.57 22.44 19.21
CA MET A 32 -10.65 20.99 18.97
C MET A 32 -9.90 20.57 17.70
N GLY A 33 -10.01 21.36 16.63
CA GLY A 33 -9.27 21.12 15.38
C GLY A 33 -7.75 21.22 15.58
N VAL A 34 -7.30 22.22 16.33
CA VAL A 34 -5.87 22.41 16.67
C VAL A 34 -5.38 21.28 17.57
N THR A 35 -6.11 20.92 18.63
CA THR A 35 -5.74 19.80 19.51
C THR A 35 -5.71 18.47 18.75
N ALA A 36 -6.69 18.22 17.87
CA ALA A 36 -6.68 17.06 17.00
C ALA A 36 -5.47 17.06 16.06
N GLY A 37 -5.16 18.21 15.44
CA GLY A 37 -3.98 18.38 14.60
C GLY A 37 -2.67 18.12 15.36
N ILE A 38 -2.51 18.69 16.55
CA ILE A 38 -1.33 18.47 17.41
C ILE A 38 -1.23 16.99 17.80
N LEU A 39 -2.34 16.36 18.19
CA LEU A 39 -2.36 14.94 18.52
C LEU A 39 -1.98 14.08 17.31
N THR A 40 -2.50 14.39 16.11
CA THR A 40 -2.11 13.74 14.86
C THR A 40 -0.62 13.91 14.58
N LEU A 41 -0.06 15.10 14.78
CA LEU A 41 1.38 15.36 14.59
C LEU A 41 2.24 14.61 15.62
N ILE A 42 1.80 14.50 16.88
CA ILE A 42 2.50 13.73 17.92
C ILE A 42 2.45 12.24 17.58
N LEU A 43 1.29 11.72 17.20
CA LEU A 43 1.15 10.32 16.79
C LEU A 43 2.00 10.02 15.56
N LEU A 44 2.01 10.92 14.57
CA LEU A 44 2.87 10.82 13.40
C LEU A 44 4.35 10.83 13.81
N LYS A 45 4.75 11.70 14.74
CA LYS A 45 6.14 11.77 15.22
C LYS A 45 6.55 10.52 16.01
N ILE A 46 5.66 9.96 16.83
CA ILE A 46 5.92 8.70 17.53
C ILE A 46 6.05 7.56 16.51
N PHE A 47 5.11 7.48 15.55
CA PHE A 47 5.14 6.49 14.47
C PHE A 47 6.40 6.58 13.61
N VAL A 48 6.87 7.80 13.33
CA VAL A 48 8.10 8.07 12.55
C VAL A 48 9.37 7.88 13.39
N ARG A 49 9.32 7.94 14.73
CA ARG A 49 10.51 7.82 15.58
C ARG A 49 10.95 6.36 15.78
N ASP A 50 10.02 5.42 15.81
CA ASP A 50 10.30 3.98 15.95
C ASP A 50 10.50 3.28 14.59
N GLN A 51 11.40 3.81 13.77
CA GLN A 51 11.63 3.34 12.40
C GLN A 51 12.05 1.87 12.33
N ASN A 52 12.75 1.36 13.34
CA ASN A 52 13.24 -0.01 13.36
C ASN A 52 12.08 -1.04 13.45
N TYR A 53 11.08 -0.79 14.31
CA TYR A 53 9.93 -1.71 14.44
C TYR A 53 9.01 -1.63 13.24
N PHE A 54 8.76 -0.42 12.72
CA PHE A 54 7.99 -0.24 11.49
C PHE A 54 8.65 -0.96 10.32
N PHE A 55 9.97 -0.84 10.21
CA PHE A 55 10.75 -1.47 9.15
C PHE A 55 10.66 -3.00 9.21
N ILE A 56 10.88 -3.59 10.39
CA ILE A 56 10.77 -5.05 10.57
C ILE A 56 9.35 -5.51 10.24
N PHE A 57 8.32 -4.82 10.73
CA PHE A 57 6.93 -5.15 10.45
C PHE A 57 6.61 -5.07 8.95
N ALA A 58 7.04 -4.01 8.27
CA ALA A 58 6.86 -3.84 6.84
C ALA A 58 7.56 -4.96 6.05
N GLN A 59 8.79 -5.32 6.42
CA GLN A 59 9.50 -6.43 5.80
C GLN A 59 8.82 -7.79 6.05
N THR A 60 8.37 -8.06 7.27
CA THR A 60 7.66 -9.31 7.59
C THR A 60 6.33 -9.42 6.83
N ALA A 61 5.55 -8.33 6.77
CA ALA A 61 4.30 -8.30 6.01
C ALA A 61 4.55 -8.50 4.52
N HIS A 62 5.61 -7.89 3.97
CA HIS A 62 6.01 -8.07 2.58
C HIS A 62 6.43 -9.52 2.29
N ALA A 63 7.25 -10.12 3.16
CA ALA A 63 7.68 -11.51 3.05
C ALA A 63 6.48 -12.47 3.12
N ALA A 64 5.53 -12.25 4.03
CA ALA A 64 4.30 -13.03 4.13
C ALA A 64 3.45 -12.93 2.84
N GLY A 65 3.34 -11.74 2.26
CA GLY A 65 2.66 -11.52 0.98
C GLY A 65 3.28 -12.34 -0.16
N ILE A 66 4.61 -12.28 -0.33
CA ILE A 66 5.32 -13.08 -1.33
C ILE A 66 5.15 -14.59 -1.07
N PHE A 67 5.24 -15.01 0.19
CA PHE A 67 5.05 -16.41 0.54
C PHE A 67 3.66 -16.92 0.15
N LEU A 68 2.61 -16.15 0.43
CA LEU A 68 1.24 -16.48 0.04
C LEU A 68 1.08 -16.55 -1.48
N LEU A 69 1.69 -15.61 -2.21
CA LEU A 69 1.70 -15.63 -3.68
C LEU A 69 2.38 -16.90 -4.21
N LEU A 70 3.59 -17.20 -3.72
CA LEU A 70 4.33 -18.41 -4.09
C LEU A 70 3.54 -19.68 -3.79
N TYR A 71 2.89 -19.75 -2.62
CA TYR A 71 2.04 -20.88 -2.25
C TYR A 71 0.89 -21.05 -3.26
N LYS A 72 0.14 -19.98 -3.56
CA LYS A 72 -0.98 -20.04 -4.52
C LYS A 72 -0.52 -20.45 -5.92
N LEU A 73 0.59 -19.92 -6.43
CA LEU A 73 1.09 -20.27 -7.76
C LEU A 73 1.67 -21.69 -7.81
N THR A 74 2.34 -22.13 -6.75
CA THR A 74 3.05 -23.42 -6.74
C THR A 74 2.14 -24.58 -6.40
N ILE A 75 1.24 -24.41 -5.43
CA ILE A 75 0.34 -25.46 -4.93
C ILE A 75 -1.00 -25.41 -5.66
N SER A 76 -1.67 -24.25 -5.68
CA SER A 76 -2.98 -24.13 -6.32
C SER A 76 -2.90 -24.06 -7.85
N LYS A 77 -1.68 -23.92 -8.43
CA LYS A 77 -1.43 -23.90 -9.88
C LYS A 77 -2.36 -22.97 -10.66
N THR A 78 -2.67 -21.81 -10.08
CA THR A 78 -3.55 -20.82 -10.73
C THR A 78 -3.03 -19.41 -10.50
N CYS A 79 -3.08 -18.59 -11.55
CA CYS A 79 -2.83 -17.15 -11.48
C CYS A 79 -4.11 -16.31 -11.66
N ALA A 80 -5.29 -16.92 -11.55
CA ALA A 80 -6.56 -16.19 -11.62
C ALA A 80 -6.65 -15.11 -10.53
N GLY A 81 -6.97 -13.89 -10.96
CA GLY A 81 -7.06 -12.70 -10.11
C GLY A 81 -5.72 -12.04 -9.77
N LEU A 82 -4.58 -12.51 -10.30
CA LEU A 82 -3.32 -11.79 -10.21
C LEU A 82 -3.12 -10.86 -11.42
N SER A 83 -2.71 -9.63 -11.15
CA SER A 83 -2.25 -8.68 -12.19
C SER A 83 -0.76 -8.88 -12.45
N LEU A 84 -0.41 -9.16 -13.71
CA LEU A 84 0.98 -9.21 -14.17
C LEU A 84 1.60 -7.81 -14.14
N LYS A 85 0.82 -6.78 -14.48
CA LYS A 85 1.26 -5.38 -14.43
C LYS A 85 1.66 -4.94 -13.02
N THR A 86 0.92 -5.36 -12.00
CA THR A 86 1.29 -5.09 -10.62
C THR A 86 2.59 -5.81 -10.23
N GLN A 87 2.80 -7.06 -10.67
CA GLN A 87 4.06 -7.77 -10.39
C GLN A 87 5.26 -7.10 -11.08
N GLU A 88 5.12 -6.66 -12.34
CA GLU A 88 6.13 -5.88 -13.06
C GLU A 88 6.46 -4.57 -12.34
N LEU A 89 5.44 -3.84 -11.87
CA LEU A 89 5.63 -2.60 -11.12
C LEU A 89 6.36 -2.85 -9.79
N THR A 90 6.01 -3.91 -9.07
CA THR A 90 6.69 -4.33 -7.85
C THR A 90 8.17 -4.64 -8.11
N ALA A 91 8.49 -5.34 -9.21
CA ALA A 91 9.87 -5.63 -9.59
C ALA A 91 10.69 -4.36 -9.88
N ILE A 92 10.09 -3.38 -10.56
CA ILE A 92 10.72 -2.07 -10.81
C ILE A 92 10.97 -1.34 -9.49
N TYR A 93 9.97 -1.29 -8.61
CA TYR A 93 10.09 -0.66 -7.29
C TYR A 93 11.19 -1.30 -6.44
N LEU A 94 11.27 -2.64 -6.39
CA LEU A 94 12.31 -3.38 -5.67
C LEU A 94 13.71 -3.09 -6.24
N THR A 95 13.84 -3.03 -7.56
CA THR A 95 15.11 -2.68 -8.23
C THR A 95 15.58 -1.29 -7.81
N ILE A 96 14.71 -0.29 -7.86
CA ILE A 96 15.03 1.08 -7.44
C ILE A 96 15.44 1.10 -5.96
N ARG A 97 14.74 0.34 -5.10
CA ARG A 97 15.04 0.25 -3.66
C ARG A 97 16.41 -0.34 -3.38
N ILE A 98 16.80 -1.41 -4.09
CA ILE A 98 18.13 -2.02 -3.96
C ILE A 98 19.21 -1.02 -4.37
N ILE A 99 19.03 -0.35 -5.51
CA ILE A 99 19.99 0.67 -5.99
C ILE A 99 20.14 1.80 -4.96
N SER A 100 19.03 2.28 -4.38
CA SER A 100 19.05 3.34 -3.37
C SER A 100 19.68 2.93 -2.04
N THR A 101 19.70 1.63 -1.72
CA THR A 101 20.16 1.10 -0.41
C THR A 101 21.60 0.56 -0.49
N ILE A 102 22.17 0.47 -1.69
CA ILE A 102 23.50 -0.08 -1.90
C ILE A 102 24.54 0.75 -1.14
N GLY A 103 25.32 0.10 -0.27
CA GLY A 103 26.37 0.74 0.55
C GLY A 103 25.97 1.13 1.98
N PHE A 104 24.71 0.98 2.40
CA PHE A 104 24.29 1.30 3.77
C PHE A 104 24.09 0.07 4.67
N ARG A 105 23.37 -0.96 4.18
CA ARG A 105 22.88 -2.03 5.05
C ARG A 105 22.72 -3.36 4.33
N GLU A 106 23.74 -4.22 4.49
CA GLU A 106 23.85 -5.52 3.83
C GLU A 106 22.60 -6.41 4.00
N LEU A 107 22.02 -6.46 5.20
CA LEU A 107 20.81 -7.26 5.45
C LEU A 107 19.59 -6.79 4.63
N HIS A 108 19.46 -5.48 4.40
CA HIS A 108 18.32 -4.93 3.64
C HIS A 108 18.46 -5.25 2.16
N VAL A 109 19.68 -5.07 1.62
CA VAL A 109 20.00 -5.43 0.24
C VAL A 109 19.74 -6.91 0.00
N VAL A 110 20.13 -7.79 0.93
CA VAL A 110 19.88 -9.24 0.82
C VAL A 110 18.38 -9.56 0.83
N LEU A 111 17.63 -9.02 1.80
CA LEU A 111 16.18 -9.27 1.90
C LEU A 111 15.41 -8.75 0.68
N ASP A 112 15.78 -7.57 0.18
CA ASP A 112 15.17 -6.98 -1.01
C ASP A 112 15.55 -7.76 -2.28
N SER A 113 16.77 -8.28 -2.36
CA SER A 113 17.21 -9.12 -3.48
C SER A 113 16.48 -10.46 -3.50
N LEU A 114 16.31 -11.12 -2.35
CA LEU A 114 15.52 -12.36 -2.24
C LEU A 114 14.06 -12.13 -2.65
N THR A 115 13.51 -11.00 -2.20
CA THR A 115 12.17 -10.56 -2.55
C THR A 115 12.04 -10.33 -4.07
N LEU A 116 13.02 -9.66 -4.70
CA LEU A 116 13.05 -9.43 -6.13
C LEU A 116 13.11 -10.75 -6.92
N ILE A 117 13.96 -11.70 -6.52
CA ILE A 117 14.06 -13.02 -7.14
C ILE A 117 12.71 -13.76 -7.07
N ALA A 118 12.04 -13.72 -5.91
CA ALA A 118 10.73 -14.34 -5.76
C ALA A 118 9.66 -13.66 -6.64
N THR A 119 9.67 -12.33 -6.77
CA THR A 119 8.77 -11.60 -7.68
C THR A 119 9.04 -11.96 -9.15
N LEU A 120 10.30 -12.02 -9.57
CA LEU A 120 10.68 -12.44 -10.93
C LEU A 120 10.24 -13.88 -11.22
N TRP A 121 10.35 -14.78 -10.24
CA TRP A 121 9.85 -16.15 -10.34
C TRP A 121 8.32 -16.19 -10.51
N VAL A 122 7.58 -15.37 -9.76
CA VAL A 122 6.11 -15.24 -9.93
C VAL A 122 5.77 -14.74 -11.33
N ILE A 123 6.47 -13.72 -11.83
CA ILE A 123 6.29 -13.20 -13.20
C ILE A 123 6.55 -14.31 -14.24
N TYR A 124 7.63 -15.07 -14.07
CA TYR A 124 7.95 -16.20 -14.93
C TYR A 124 6.85 -17.26 -14.92
N MET A 125 6.37 -17.64 -13.73
CA MET A 125 5.29 -18.61 -13.57
C MET A 125 4.01 -18.14 -14.25
N MET A 126 3.65 -16.86 -14.13
CA MET A 126 2.46 -16.29 -14.78
C MET A 126 2.59 -16.24 -16.30
N ARG A 127 3.76 -15.87 -16.83
CA ARG A 127 3.99 -15.71 -18.28
C ARG A 127 4.10 -17.05 -19.02
N TYR A 128 4.73 -18.06 -18.41
CA TYR A 128 5.06 -19.31 -19.11
C TYR A 128 4.29 -20.52 -18.60
N LYS A 129 4.22 -20.73 -17.28
CA LYS A 129 3.63 -21.96 -16.69
C LYS A 129 2.11 -21.90 -16.56
N LEU A 130 1.56 -20.73 -16.19
CA LEU A 130 0.15 -20.54 -15.82
C LEU A 130 -0.58 -19.58 -16.76
N GLN A 131 -0.03 -19.33 -17.94
CA GLN A 131 -0.58 -18.39 -18.93
C GLN A 131 -2.05 -18.68 -19.27
N SER A 132 -2.47 -19.95 -19.27
CA SER A 132 -3.85 -20.36 -19.56
C SER A 132 -4.86 -19.87 -18.53
N THR A 133 -4.44 -19.69 -17.27
CA THR A 133 -5.30 -19.17 -16.18
C THR A 133 -5.18 -17.65 -16.00
N TYR A 134 -4.34 -16.99 -16.81
CA TYR A 134 -4.11 -15.55 -16.74
C TYR A 134 -5.24 -14.79 -17.46
N MET A 135 -5.93 -13.93 -16.73
CA MET A 135 -7.08 -13.18 -17.21
C MET A 135 -6.67 -11.81 -17.76
N LYS A 136 -6.08 -11.80 -18.97
CA LYS A 136 -5.53 -10.59 -19.60
C LYS A 136 -6.55 -9.46 -19.75
N ASP A 137 -7.82 -9.79 -20.02
CA ASP A 137 -8.88 -8.80 -20.25
C ASP A 137 -9.18 -7.93 -19.02
N TYR A 138 -8.89 -8.46 -17.83
CA TYR A 138 -9.05 -7.75 -16.56
C TYR A 138 -7.78 -7.01 -16.12
N ASP A 139 -6.64 -7.25 -16.77
CA ASP A 139 -5.33 -6.66 -16.43
C ASP A 139 -4.94 -5.53 -17.39
N ASN A 140 -5.88 -4.62 -17.65
CA ASN A 140 -5.74 -3.52 -18.60
C ASN A 140 -5.23 -2.21 -17.97
N MET A 141 -4.76 -2.24 -16.71
CA MET A 141 -4.32 -1.02 -16.03
C MET A 141 -2.98 -0.51 -16.61
N PRO A 142 -2.94 0.71 -17.18
CA PRO A 142 -1.72 1.27 -17.72
C PRO A 142 -0.75 1.68 -16.61
N LEU A 143 0.50 1.21 -16.70
CA LEU A 143 1.55 1.47 -15.70
C LEU A 143 1.86 2.97 -15.52
N TYR A 144 1.68 3.78 -16.58
CA TYR A 144 2.02 5.20 -16.57
C TYR A 144 1.16 6.02 -15.61
N TYR A 145 -0.09 5.62 -15.37
CA TYR A 145 -0.97 6.32 -14.41
C TYR A 145 -0.42 6.27 -12.99
N VAL A 146 0.39 5.28 -12.67
CA VAL A 146 1.04 5.15 -11.35
C VAL A 146 2.44 5.76 -11.38
N LEU A 147 3.22 5.47 -12.42
CA LEU A 147 4.60 5.98 -12.50
C LEU A 147 4.68 7.51 -12.58
N VAL A 148 3.82 8.16 -13.37
CA VAL A 148 3.84 9.62 -13.55
C VAL A 148 3.65 10.39 -12.22
N PRO A 149 2.58 10.14 -11.43
CA PRO A 149 2.43 10.84 -10.14
C PRO A 149 3.54 10.48 -9.15
N CYS A 150 4.05 9.24 -9.16
CA CYS A 150 5.19 8.86 -8.32
C CYS A 150 6.45 9.68 -8.63
N VAL A 151 6.77 9.87 -9.92
CA VAL A 151 7.93 10.69 -10.34
C VAL A 151 7.74 12.16 -9.94
N ILE A 152 6.54 12.72 -10.15
CA ILE A 152 6.25 14.11 -9.76
C ILE A 152 6.46 14.31 -8.25
N ILE A 153 5.91 13.41 -7.43
CA ILE A 153 6.07 13.47 -5.96
C ILE A 153 7.54 13.29 -5.57
N ALA A 154 8.26 12.37 -6.21
CA ALA A 154 9.70 12.17 -5.94
C ALA A 154 10.52 13.43 -6.22
N LEU A 155 10.22 14.16 -7.31
CA LEU A 155 10.91 15.40 -7.65
C LEU A 155 10.59 16.54 -6.66
N ILE A 156 9.34 16.64 -6.18
CA ILE A 156 8.93 17.67 -5.20
C ILE A 156 9.49 17.36 -3.81
N GLY A 157 9.47 16.08 -3.42
CA GLY A 157 9.81 15.62 -2.08
C GLY A 157 11.29 15.38 -1.84
N HIS A 158 12.15 15.41 -2.87
CA HIS A 158 13.58 15.19 -2.72
C HIS A 158 14.21 16.33 -1.89
N PRO A 159 14.63 16.10 -0.64
CA PRO A 159 15.38 17.11 0.10
C PRO A 159 16.73 17.31 -0.60
N ARG A 160 17.10 18.57 -0.84
CA ARG A 160 18.43 18.91 -1.36
C ARG A 160 19.52 18.49 -0.38
#